data_AF-A0A0S3T2E9-F1
#
_entry.id   AF-A0A0S3T2E9-F1
#
_cell.length_a   1.000
_cell.length_b   1.000
_cell.length_c   1.000
_cell.angle_alpha   90.00
_cell.angle_beta   90.00
_cell.angle_gamma   90.00
#
_symmetry.space_group_name_H-M   'P 1'
#
loop_
_entity.id
_entity.type
_entity.pdbx_description
1 polymer ?
#
loop_
_entity_poly.entity_id
_entity_poly.type
_entity_poly.pdbx_seq_one_letter_code
_entity_poly.pdbx_strand_id
1 'polypeptide(L)'
;MEAILQLQPLLNIKSICYLSPKPIIFLHQNFRPLTRSRVTFCSSSPTPFSTGNSLIQQEDTIIFSLLERSQYSHDSVAYDKDVIFLDDSKGSLVDYMLFQHEKLHAQVGRYKSEEENTFFPQFFPNPRLPHVQYPQVLHHCADSININHKIRSDYFEKIVPEIAKAKNNDEGGSIAVCDILCLQALSKRIHYGKFVAEAKFQEARSKYEAAIKAKDRKLLLELLTDKTVEAIVKKRVELKAKAFGQVVQIDEAYNVANPTYKINPSFIANLFEEWVMPLTKEVQVEYLLRILD
;
A
#
# COMPACT_ATOMS: atom_id res chain seq x y z
N MET A 1 18.56 28.50 30.68
CA MET A 1 19.78 27.69 30.65
C MET A 1 19.37 26.24 30.73
N GLU A 2 19.41 25.58 29.59
CA GLU A 2 18.98 24.20 29.35
C GLU A 2 19.89 23.21 30.06
N ALA A 3 19.31 22.19 30.68
CA ALA A 3 20.02 20.99 31.12
C ALA A 3 19.76 19.88 30.09
N ILE A 4 20.75 19.63 29.25
CA ILE A 4 20.78 18.53 28.28
C ILE A 4 21.15 17.26 29.04
N LEU A 5 20.17 16.38 29.26
CA LEU A 5 20.42 15.01 29.72
C LEU A 5 20.94 14.19 28.53
N GLN A 6 22.23 13.84 28.59
CA GLN A 6 22.87 12.91 27.67
C GLN A 6 22.34 11.50 27.90
N LEU A 7 21.66 10.94 26.90
CA LEU A 7 21.44 9.50 26.79
C LEU A 7 22.65 8.87 26.10
N GLN A 8 23.39 8.01 26.82
CA GLN A 8 24.44 7.17 26.26
C GLN A 8 23.84 6.10 25.32
N PRO A 9 24.45 5.82 24.15
CA PRO A 9 24.05 4.70 23.31
C PRO A 9 24.84 3.44 23.70
N LEU A 10 24.17 2.43 24.25
CA LEU A 10 24.72 1.08 24.37
C LEU A 10 24.04 0.17 23.34
N LEU A 11 24.54 0.23 22.10
CA LEU A 11 24.38 -0.84 21.11
C LEU A 11 25.77 -1.15 20.57
N ASN A 12 26.30 -2.29 20.98
CA ASN A 12 27.64 -2.77 20.64
C ASN A 12 27.65 -3.31 19.19
N ILE A 13 27.86 -2.41 18.22
CA ILE A 13 27.93 -2.70 16.79
C ILE A 13 29.32 -3.25 16.44
N LYS A 14 29.58 -4.52 16.77
CA LYS A 14 30.83 -5.20 16.37
C LYS A 14 30.66 -6.57 15.71
N SER A 15 29.48 -6.93 15.24
CA SER A 15 29.32 -8.09 14.35
C SER A 15 28.20 -7.90 13.35
N ILE A 16 28.47 -7.10 12.32
CA ILE A 16 27.74 -7.18 11.05
C ILE A 16 28.80 -7.45 9.99
N CYS A 17 28.99 -8.72 9.67
CA CYS A 17 29.81 -9.14 8.54
C CYS A 17 29.21 -8.54 7.26
N TYR A 18 30.00 -7.69 6.61
CA TYR A 18 29.78 -7.27 5.24
C TYR A 18 29.97 -8.48 4.31
N LEU A 19 28.96 -8.80 3.51
CA LEU A 19 29.03 -9.13 2.07
C LEU A 19 27.74 -9.85 1.62
N SER A 20 26.81 -9.09 1.03
CA SER A 20 25.96 -9.60 -0.06
C SER A 20 25.65 -8.45 -1.02
N PRO A 21 25.47 -8.71 -2.33
CA PRO A 21 25.23 -7.67 -3.31
C PRO A 21 23.86 -7.02 -3.03
N LYS A 22 23.90 -5.72 -2.75
CA LYS A 22 22.73 -4.88 -2.46
C LYS A 22 21.61 -5.14 -3.49
N PRO A 23 20.36 -5.46 -3.08
CA PRO A 23 19.25 -5.21 -3.96
C PRO A 23 19.18 -3.70 -4.17
N ILE A 24 19.21 -3.27 -5.43
CA ILE A 24 18.83 -1.91 -5.80
C ILE A 24 17.33 -1.82 -5.49
N ILE A 25 17.00 -1.35 -4.28
CA ILE A 25 15.64 -0.97 -3.95
C ILE A 25 15.32 0.22 -4.85
N PHE A 26 14.60 -0.02 -5.94
CA PHE A 26 14.00 1.04 -6.73
C PHE A 26 12.90 1.65 -5.86
N LEU A 27 13.26 2.65 -5.05
CA LEU A 27 12.30 3.51 -4.40
C LEU A 27 11.62 4.32 -5.50
N HIS A 28 10.51 3.81 -6.05
CA HIS A 28 9.57 4.64 -6.80
C HIS A 28 8.75 5.50 -5.83
N GLN A 29 9.44 6.23 -4.95
CA GLN A 29 8.85 7.36 -4.27
C GLN A 29 8.87 8.50 -5.27
N ASN A 30 7.70 8.92 -5.73
CA ASN A 30 7.51 10.08 -6.60
C ASN A 30 7.96 11.36 -5.87
N PHE A 31 9.26 11.58 -5.75
CA PHE A 31 9.81 12.87 -5.38
C PHE A 31 9.77 13.76 -6.62
N ARG A 32 8.80 14.67 -6.66
CA ARG A 32 8.91 15.83 -7.57
C ARG A 32 10.18 16.61 -7.19
N PRO A 33 10.96 17.11 -8.17
CA PRO A 33 12.18 17.85 -7.88
C PRO A 33 11.86 19.08 -7.04
N LEU A 34 12.51 19.18 -5.87
CA LEU A 34 12.46 20.35 -5.00
C LEU A 34 13.30 21.46 -5.63
N THR A 35 12.69 22.30 -6.46
CA THR A 35 13.28 23.58 -6.84
C THR A 35 12.99 24.61 -5.76
N ARG A 36 14.01 25.40 -5.41
CA ARG A 36 14.06 26.34 -4.28
C ARG A 36 13.25 27.63 -4.54
N SER A 37 12.03 27.49 -5.01
CA SER A 37 11.07 28.58 -5.20
C SER A 37 9.83 28.25 -4.40
N ARG A 38 9.34 29.22 -3.60
CA ARG A 38 8.13 29.16 -2.76
C ARG A 38 7.13 28.11 -3.30
N VAL A 39 7.14 26.92 -2.71
CA VAL A 39 6.40 25.78 -3.23
C VAL A 39 4.93 25.96 -2.85
N THR A 40 4.15 26.59 -3.72
CA THR A 40 2.73 26.27 -3.81
C THR A 40 2.65 24.89 -4.43
N PHE A 41 2.45 23.85 -3.61
CA PHE A 41 2.06 22.53 -4.12
C PHE A 41 0.65 22.65 -4.71
N CYS A 42 0.54 23.13 -5.94
CA CYS A 42 -0.67 22.93 -6.73
C CYS A 42 -0.72 21.46 -7.14
N SER A 43 -1.21 20.60 -6.25
CA SER A 43 -1.76 19.31 -6.68
C SER A 43 -3.06 19.63 -7.41
N SER A 44 -3.11 19.37 -8.71
CA SER A 44 -4.35 19.39 -9.49
C SER A 44 -5.37 18.46 -8.83
N SER A 45 -6.62 18.89 -8.72
CA SER A 45 -7.72 18.07 -8.21
C SER A 45 -7.87 16.79 -9.05
N PRO A 46 -8.18 15.63 -8.45
CA PRO A 46 -8.46 14.39 -9.14
C PRO A 46 -9.65 14.56 -10.07
N THR A 47 -9.40 14.49 -11.38
CA THR A 47 -10.42 14.29 -12.41
C THR A 47 -10.64 12.79 -12.65
N PRO A 48 -11.80 12.35 -13.19
CA PRO A 48 -12.03 10.95 -13.55
C PRO A 48 -10.91 10.33 -14.41
N PHE A 49 -10.36 11.11 -15.34
CA PHE A 49 -9.21 10.72 -16.16
C PHE A 49 -7.92 10.53 -15.34
N SER A 50 -7.63 11.44 -14.41
CA SER A 50 -6.49 11.30 -13.50
C SER A 50 -6.63 10.12 -12.54
N THR A 51 -7.87 9.80 -12.12
CA THR A 51 -8.18 8.63 -11.28
C THR A 51 -7.81 7.34 -12.00
N GLY A 52 -8.16 7.20 -13.28
CA GLY A 52 -7.78 6.02 -14.08
C GLY A 52 -6.25 5.83 -14.18
N ASN A 53 -5.51 6.90 -14.44
CA ASN A 53 -4.04 6.83 -14.52
C ASN A 53 -3.39 6.51 -13.16
N SER A 54 -3.89 7.10 -12.06
CA SER A 54 -3.42 6.76 -10.71
C SER A 54 -3.63 5.30 -10.37
N LEU A 55 -4.80 4.72 -10.70
CA LEU A 55 -5.08 3.30 -10.45
C LEU A 55 -4.12 2.39 -11.21
N ILE A 56 -3.80 2.71 -12.48
CA ILE A 56 -2.85 1.95 -13.30
C ILE A 56 -1.43 1.99 -12.70
N GLN A 57 -0.99 3.14 -12.18
CA GLN A 57 0.33 3.25 -11.53
C GLN A 57 0.36 2.51 -10.17
N GLN A 58 -0.74 2.51 -9.44
CA GLN A 58 -0.86 1.77 -8.19
C GLN A 58 -0.85 0.26 -8.42
N GLU A 59 -1.39 -0.23 -9.54
CA GLU A 59 -1.20 -1.64 -9.96
C GLU A 59 0.28 -1.99 -10.09
N ASP A 60 1.07 -1.15 -10.78
CA ASP A 60 2.50 -1.38 -10.97
C ASP A 60 3.24 -1.42 -9.62
N THR A 61 2.91 -0.48 -8.74
CA THR A 61 3.49 -0.38 -7.39
C THR A 61 3.24 -1.65 -6.56
N ILE A 62 2.02 -2.20 -6.62
CA ILE A 62 1.68 -3.45 -5.94
C ILE A 62 2.47 -4.61 -6.54
N ILE A 63 2.49 -4.73 -7.88
CA ILE A 63 3.20 -5.83 -8.56
C ILE A 63 4.68 -5.82 -8.18
N PHE A 64 5.35 -4.67 -8.24
CA PHE A 64 6.75 -4.56 -7.84
C PHE A 64 6.96 -4.88 -6.37
N SER A 65 6.10 -4.38 -5.48
CA SER A 65 6.23 -4.65 -4.03
C SER A 65 6.11 -6.15 -3.73
N LEU A 66 5.17 -6.84 -4.37
CA LEU A 66 4.99 -8.29 -4.22
C LEU A 66 6.18 -9.08 -4.79
N LEU A 67 6.67 -8.69 -5.98
CA LEU A 67 7.86 -9.31 -6.58
C LEU A 67 9.08 -9.16 -5.68
N GLU A 68 9.29 -7.98 -5.10
CA GLU A 68 10.38 -7.74 -4.15
C GLU A 68 10.21 -8.57 -2.87
N ARG A 69 8.99 -8.63 -2.31
CA ARG A 69 8.72 -9.44 -1.12
C ARG A 69 8.93 -10.94 -1.35
N SER A 70 8.62 -11.45 -2.55
CA SER A 70 8.80 -12.88 -2.89
C SER A 70 10.26 -13.36 -2.91
N GLN A 71 11.22 -12.44 -2.78
CA GLN A 71 12.62 -12.80 -2.70
C GLN A 71 12.99 -13.42 -1.35
N TYR A 72 12.18 -13.16 -0.32
CA TYR A 72 12.46 -13.51 1.06
C TYR A 72 11.51 -14.59 1.60
N SER A 73 11.87 -15.15 2.75
CA SER A 73 11.17 -16.29 3.34
C SER A 73 9.90 -15.93 4.08
N HIS A 74 9.04 -16.92 4.27
CA HIS A 74 7.87 -16.84 5.15
C HIS A 74 8.30 -16.97 6.62
N ASP A 75 9.13 -17.97 6.90
CA ASP A 75 9.58 -18.30 8.25
C ASP A 75 10.68 -17.33 8.67
N SER A 76 10.28 -16.21 9.25
CA SER A 76 11.17 -15.16 9.72
C SER A 76 10.80 -14.75 11.13
N VAL A 77 11.82 -14.54 11.95
CA VAL A 77 11.72 -13.92 13.28
C VAL A 77 11.11 -12.52 13.22
N ALA A 78 11.01 -11.93 12.03
CA ALA A 78 10.37 -10.64 11.82
C ALA A 78 8.90 -10.61 12.28
N TYR A 79 8.23 -11.77 12.27
CA TYR A 79 6.82 -11.92 12.66
C TYR A 79 6.62 -12.33 14.12
N ASP A 80 7.69 -12.68 14.83
CA ASP A 80 7.62 -13.14 16.21
C ASP A 80 7.24 -11.99 17.15
N LYS A 81 6.06 -12.10 17.76
CA LYS A 81 5.44 -11.03 18.57
C LYS A 81 6.12 -10.78 19.91
N ASP A 82 7.05 -11.64 20.33
CA ASP A 82 7.73 -11.56 21.62
C ASP A 82 9.07 -10.81 21.57
N VAL A 83 9.45 -10.27 20.41
CA VAL A 83 10.80 -9.74 20.17
C VAL A 83 10.94 -8.25 20.49
N ILE A 84 9.90 -7.44 20.27
CA ILE A 84 10.00 -5.96 20.40
C ILE A 84 8.82 -5.39 21.20
N PHE A 85 9.09 -4.35 22.00
CA PHE A 85 8.05 -3.60 22.71
C PHE A 85 7.67 -2.33 21.94
N LEU A 86 6.36 -2.16 21.72
CA LEU A 86 5.70 -1.00 21.14
C LEU A 86 4.79 -0.38 22.20
N ASP A 87 5.19 0.74 22.80
CA ASP A 87 4.37 1.48 23.79
C ASP A 87 3.83 0.55 24.90
N ASP A 88 4.74 -0.16 25.55
CA ASP A 88 4.48 -1.20 26.58
C ASP A 88 3.72 -2.46 26.12
N SER A 89 3.34 -2.56 24.84
CA SER A 89 2.78 -3.77 24.24
C SER A 89 3.83 -4.60 23.50
N LYS A 90 3.69 -5.93 23.52
CA LYS A 90 4.55 -6.84 22.75
C LYS A 90 4.15 -6.82 21.26
N GLY A 91 5.13 -6.68 20.38
CA GLY A 91 4.93 -6.63 18.94
C GLY A 91 6.08 -7.27 18.15
N SER A 92 5.80 -7.57 16.88
CA SER A 92 6.80 -8.14 15.96
C SER A 92 7.76 -7.05 15.43
N LEU A 93 8.86 -7.45 14.79
CA LEU A 93 9.76 -6.51 14.11
C LEU A 93 9.01 -5.71 13.05
N VAL A 94 8.12 -6.37 12.30
CA VAL A 94 7.31 -5.72 11.26
C VAL A 94 6.38 -4.66 11.86
N ASP A 95 5.79 -4.95 13.02
CA ASP A 95 4.93 -3.99 13.72
C ASP A 95 5.71 -2.77 14.18
N TYR A 96 6.89 -3.02 14.76
CA TYR A 96 7.78 -1.95 15.20
C TYR A 96 8.21 -1.08 14.02
N MET A 97 8.65 -1.69 12.92
CA MET A 97 9.11 -0.95 11.75
C MET A 97 7.98 -0.20 11.05
N LEU A 98 6.78 -0.79 10.94
CA LEU A 98 5.62 -0.12 10.36
C LEU A 98 5.24 1.10 11.19
N PHE A 99 5.12 0.93 12.52
CA PHE A 99 4.80 2.04 13.44
C PHE A 99 5.81 3.18 13.32
N GLN A 100 7.11 2.87 13.32
CA GLN A 100 8.16 3.89 13.23
C GLN A 100 8.18 4.59 11.86
N HIS A 101 7.88 3.86 10.77
CA HIS A 101 7.69 4.45 9.44
C HIS A 101 6.50 5.42 9.41
N GLU A 102 5.36 5.00 9.96
CA GLU A 102 4.17 5.84 10.01
C GLU A 102 4.42 7.08 10.88
N LYS A 103 5.09 6.92 12.03
CA LYS A 103 5.48 8.04 12.89
C LYS A 103 6.34 9.07 12.16
N LEU A 104 7.34 8.61 11.40
CA LEU A 104 8.19 9.49 10.60
C LEU A 104 7.40 10.19 9.49
N HIS A 105 6.58 9.44 8.75
CA HIS A 105 5.76 9.98 7.66
C HIS A 105 4.67 10.94 8.14
N ALA A 106 4.10 10.70 9.33
CA ALA A 106 3.12 11.59 9.96
C ALA A 106 3.74 12.94 10.32
N GLN A 107 4.98 12.95 10.80
CA GLN A 107 5.69 14.20 11.12
C GLN A 107 5.86 15.11 9.91
N VAL A 108 6.00 14.53 8.72
CA VAL A 108 6.10 15.27 7.45
C VAL A 108 4.78 15.45 6.72
N GLY A 109 3.65 15.09 7.36
CA GLY A 109 2.30 15.39 6.85
C GLY A 109 1.73 14.40 5.84
N ARG A 110 2.33 13.21 5.64
CA ARG A 110 1.85 12.20 4.66
C ARG A 110 0.36 11.90 4.81
N TYR A 111 -0.11 11.67 6.03
CA TYR A 111 -1.49 11.29 6.35
C TYR A 111 -2.46 12.48 6.41
N LYS A 112 -2.04 13.68 5.95
CA LYS A 112 -2.97 14.77 5.63
C LYS A 112 -3.48 14.67 4.19
N SER A 113 -2.86 13.84 3.35
CA SER A 113 -3.39 13.52 2.03
C SER A 113 -4.58 12.57 2.16
N GLU A 114 -5.67 12.87 1.45
CA GLU A 114 -6.87 12.02 1.35
C GLU A 114 -6.59 10.62 0.75
N GLU A 115 -5.43 10.44 0.08
CA GLU A 115 -5.01 9.16 -0.50
C GLU A 115 -4.33 8.21 0.50
N GLU A 116 -3.80 8.74 1.61
CA GLU A 116 -2.93 8.01 2.52
C GLU A 116 -3.66 7.63 3.81
N ASN A 117 -3.63 6.36 4.18
CA ASN A 117 -4.34 5.83 5.35
C ASN A 117 -3.34 5.14 6.28
N THR A 118 -3.37 5.50 7.56
CA THR A 118 -2.47 4.95 8.59
C THR A 118 -2.97 3.62 9.14
N PHE A 119 -2.06 2.70 9.45
CA PHE A 119 -2.35 1.45 10.17
C PHE A 119 -2.49 1.65 11.68
N PHE A 120 -2.02 2.80 12.19
CA PHE A 120 -1.98 3.17 13.60
C PHE A 120 -2.61 4.55 13.87
N PRO A 121 -3.90 4.77 13.49
CA PRO A 121 -4.55 6.09 13.54
C PRO A 121 -4.58 6.74 14.93
N GLN A 122 -4.62 5.94 15.99
CA GLN A 122 -4.70 6.40 17.37
C GLN A 122 -3.43 7.12 17.87
N PHE A 123 -2.31 7.01 17.16
CA PHE A 123 -1.00 7.50 17.64
C PHE A 123 -0.49 8.80 16.98
N PHE A 124 -1.14 9.30 15.90
CA PHE A 124 -0.56 10.36 15.07
C PHE A 124 -1.48 11.57 14.83
N PRO A 125 -1.81 12.35 15.86
CA PRO A 125 -2.78 13.44 15.72
C PRO A 125 -2.26 14.64 14.91
N ASN A 126 -0.96 15.02 15.00
CA ASN A 126 -0.47 16.29 14.44
C ASN A 126 0.89 16.20 13.72
N PRO A 127 1.02 16.73 12.48
CA PRO A 127 2.29 16.83 11.77
C PRO A 127 3.20 17.91 12.39
N ARG A 128 4.51 17.75 12.24
CA ARG A 128 5.52 18.73 12.73
C ARG A 128 5.81 19.82 11.70
N LEU A 129 5.63 19.52 10.42
CA LEU A 129 5.86 20.47 9.33
C LEU A 129 4.65 21.41 9.13
N PRO A 130 4.86 22.62 8.58
CA PRO A 130 3.79 23.53 8.22
C PRO A 130 2.73 22.87 7.33
N HIS A 131 1.48 23.28 7.50
CA HIS A 131 0.35 22.73 6.77
C HIS A 131 0.53 22.85 5.25
N VAL A 132 0.66 21.71 4.57
CA VAL A 132 0.42 21.61 3.13
C VAL A 132 -1.09 21.59 2.93
N GLN A 133 -1.63 22.58 2.22
CA GLN A 133 -3.04 22.58 1.83
C GLN A 133 -3.21 21.63 0.66
N TYR A 134 -3.85 20.49 0.90
CA TYR A 134 -4.35 19.63 -0.16
C TYR A 134 -5.73 20.13 -0.60
N PRO A 135 -6.05 20.10 -1.91
CA PRO A 135 -7.43 20.27 -2.36
C PRO A 135 -8.30 19.22 -1.68
N GLN A 136 -9.38 19.67 -1.05
CA GLN A 136 -10.38 18.77 -0.52
C GLN A 136 -11.27 18.30 -1.67
N VAL A 137 -11.22 17.02 -1.97
CA VAL A 137 -11.91 16.42 -3.13
C VAL A 137 -12.99 15.49 -2.63
N LEU A 138 -12.70 14.76 -1.55
CA LEU A 138 -13.63 13.83 -0.96
C LEU A 138 -14.58 14.54 0.00
N HIS A 139 -15.76 13.96 0.14
CA HIS A 139 -16.68 14.28 1.21
C HIS A 139 -16.05 13.98 2.57
N HIS A 140 -16.35 14.79 3.58
CA HIS A 140 -15.78 14.70 4.93
C HIS A 140 -15.97 13.33 5.60
N CYS A 141 -16.96 12.54 5.17
CA CYS A 141 -17.15 11.17 5.63
C CYS A 141 -15.95 10.25 5.32
N ALA A 142 -15.11 10.59 4.34
CA ALA A 142 -13.89 9.86 3.98
C ALA A 142 -12.94 9.64 5.16
N ASP A 143 -12.88 10.59 6.10
CA ASP A 143 -11.96 10.58 7.24
C ASP A 143 -12.27 9.42 8.20
N SER A 144 -13.52 8.98 8.23
CA SER A 144 -13.98 7.87 9.09
C SER A 144 -13.77 6.48 8.47
N ILE A 145 -13.36 6.40 7.20
CA ILE A 145 -13.27 5.14 6.46
C ILE A 145 -11.81 4.69 6.40
N ASN A 146 -11.46 3.71 7.22
CA ASN A 146 -10.15 3.07 7.22
C ASN A 146 -10.27 1.58 7.54
N ILE A 147 -10.03 0.73 6.54
CA ILE A 147 -10.09 -0.74 6.65
C ILE A 147 -8.70 -1.38 6.74
N ASN A 148 -7.66 -0.61 7.11
CA ASN A 148 -6.29 -1.11 7.21
C ASN A 148 -6.13 -2.31 8.17
N HIS A 149 -6.98 -2.43 9.19
CA HIS A 149 -6.99 -3.60 10.07
C HIS A 149 -7.24 -4.89 9.27
N LYS A 150 -8.21 -4.87 8.35
CA LYS A 150 -8.56 -6.00 7.47
C LYS A 150 -7.47 -6.26 6.43
N ILE A 151 -6.97 -5.19 5.79
CA ILE A 151 -5.89 -5.27 4.80
C ILE A 151 -4.64 -5.91 5.42
N ARG A 152 -4.28 -5.50 6.63
CA ARG A 152 -3.11 -6.03 7.35
C ARG A 152 -3.29 -7.50 7.72
N SER A 153 -4.45 -7.89 8.26
CA SER A 153 -4.74 -9.29 8.60
C SER A 153 -4.64 -10.18 7.36
N ASP A 154 -5.38 -9.83 6.30
CA ASP A 154 -5.43 -10.62 5.09
C ASP A 154 -4.06 -10.70 4.39
N TYR A 155 -3.26 -9.63 4.44
CA TYR A 155 -1.91 -9.64 3.87
C TYR A 155 -1.04 -10.73 4.49
N PHE A 156 -0.95 -10.77 5.83
CA PHE A 156 -0.11 -11.76 6.51
C PHE A 156 -0.72 -13.16 6.48
N GLU A 157 -2.04 -13.29 6.55
CA GLU A 157 -2.71 -14.60 6.62
C GLU A 157 -2.87 -15.28 5.26
N LYS A 158 -3.01 -14.52 4.17
CA LYS A 158 -3.39 -15.06 2.85
C LYS A 158 -2.37 -14.76 1.74
N ILE A 159 -1.65 -13.65 1.82
CA ILE A 159 -0.77 -13.22 0.72
C ILE A 159 0.66 -13.68 0.96
N VAL A 160 1.23 -13.38 2.14
CA VAL A 160 2.62 -13.72 2.47
C VAL A 160 2.91 -15.22 2.34
N PRO A 161 2.05 -16.15 2.81
CA PRO A 161 2.28 -17.60 2.65
C PRO A 161 2.40 -18.07 1.20
N GLU A 162 1.70 -17.41 0.27
CA GLU A 162 1.65 -17.80 -1.14
C GLU A 162 2.80 -17.22 -1.98
N ILE A 163 3.34 -16.07 -1.59
CA ILE A 163 4.41 -15.40 -2.35
C ILE A 163 5.81 -15.62 -1.78
N ALA A 164 5.92 -16.00 -0.51
CA ALA A 164 7.22 -16.11 0.15
C ALA A 164 7.91 -17.43 -0.16
N LYS A 165 9.25 -17.41 -0.27
CA LYS A 165 10.03 -18.60 -0.56
C LYS A 165 10.23 -19.48 0.67
N ALA A 166 10.25 -20.79 0.48
CA ALA A 166 10.81 -21.70 1.48
C ALA A 166 12.34 -21.59 1.47
N LYS A 167 12.90 -20.65 2.25
CA LYS A 167 14.36 -20.50 2.40
C LYS A 167 14.70 -20.09 3.83
N ASN A 168 15.71 -20.71 4.44
CA ASN A 168 16.19 -20.32 5.77
C ASN A 168 17.32 -19.29 5.66
N ASN A 169 16.97 -18.04 5.38
CA ASN A 169 17.87 -16.90 5.52
C ASN A 169 17.18 -15.86 6.41
N ASP A 170 17.74 -15.57 7.58
CA ASP A 170 17.17 -14.55 8.48
C ASP A 170 17.58 -13.15 8.02
N GLU A 171 16.73 -12.56 7.17
CA GLU A 171 16.83 -11.18 6.69
C GLU A 171 15.63 -10.36 7.19
N GLY A 172 15.28 -10.50 8.47
CA GLY A 172 14.05 -9.93 9.05
C GLY A 172 13.86 -8.42 8.81
N GLY A 173 14.96 -7.64 8.79
CA GLY A 173 14.91 -6.22 8.45
C GLY A 173 14.48 -5.94 7.00
N SER A 174 15.01 -6.70 6.04
CA SER A 174 14.63 -6.58 4.62
C SER A 174 13.19 -7.03 4.40
N ILE A 175 12.78 -8.12 5.06
CA ILE A 175 11.40 -8.62 5.06
C ILE A 175 10.44 -7.55 5.55
N ALA A 176 10.71 -6.96 6.71
CA ALA A 176 9.86 -5.92 7.28
C ALA A 176 9.72 -4.69 6.36
N VAL A 177 10.81 -4.26 5.70
CA VAL A 177 10.74 -3.15 4.73
C VAL A 177 9.85 -3.53 3.54
N CYS A 178 10.01 -4.73 2.97
CA CYS A 178 9.18 -5.19 1.85
C CYS A 178 7.69 -5.34 2.26
N ASP A 179 7.42 -5.83 3.46
CA ASP A 179 6.06 -5.94 4.00
C ASP A 179 5.40 -4.56 4.13
N ILE A 180 6.12 -3.57 4.65
CA ILE A 180 5.64 -2.19 4.76
C ILE A 180 5.31 -1.60 3.38
N LEU A 181 6.15 -1.84 2.38
CA LEU A 181 5.91 -1.36 1.00
C LEU A 181 4.65 -2.00 0.41
N CYS A 182 4.46 -3.31 0.60
CA CYS A 182 3.25 -4.02 0.19
C CYS A 182 2.02 -3.43 0.88
N LEU A 183 2.04 -3.32 2.21
CA LEU A 183 0.94 -2.80 3.00
C LEU A 183 0.54 -1.37 2.60
N GLN A 184 1.51 -0.47 2.40
CA GLN A 184 1.25 0.89 1.96
C GLN A 184 0.66 0.93 0.54
N ALA A 185 1.20 0.15 -0.40
CA ALA A 185 0.70 0.09 -1.77
C ALA A 185 -0.74 -0.46 -1.84
N LEU A 186 -1.01 -1.54 -1.09
CA LEU A 186 -2.33 -2.16 -0.98
C LEU A 186 -3.33 -1.23 -0.30
N SER A 187 -2.94 -0.62 0.82
CA SER A 187 -3.78 0.36 1.53
C SER A 187 -4.19 1.49 0.61
N LYS A 188 -3.24 2.12 -0.08
CA LYS A 188 -3.51 3.20 -1.02
C LYS A 188 -4.45 2.77 -2.12
N ARG A 189 -4.19 1.63 -2.78
CA ARG A 189 -5.02 1.12 -3.88
C ARG A 189 -6.45 0.80 -3.50
N ILE A 190 -6.63 0.18 -2.34
CA ILE A 190 -7.94 -0.23 -1.85
C ILE A 190 -8.73 1.01 -1.40
N HIS A 191 -8.10 1.91 -0.64
CA HIS A 191 -8.74 3.14 -0.19
C HIS A 191 -8.96 4.16 -1.31
N TYR A 192 -8.24 4.05 -2.44
CA TYR A 192 -8.55 4.84 -3.64
C TYR A 192 -9.98 4.61 -4.15
N GLY A 193 -10.65 3.56 -3.68
CA GLY A 193 -12.09 3.37 -3.82
C GLY A 193 -12.92 4.60 -3.40
N LYS A 194 -12.46 5.43 -2.46
CA LYS A 194 -13.13 6.70 -2.09
C LYS A 194 -13.23 7.65 -3.28
N PHE A 195 -12.12 7.88 -3.99
CA PHE A 195 -12.08 8.73 -5.18
C PHE A 195 -12.87 8.14 -6.35
N VAL A 196 -12.85 6.81 -6.50
CA VAL A 196 -13.66 6.12 -7.52
C VAL A 196 -15.15 6.30 -7.24
N ALA A 197 -15.57 6.14 -5.99
CA ALA A 197 -16.96 6.34 -5.60
C ALA A 197 -17.39 7.80 -5.78
N GLU A 198 -16.56 8.76 -5.36
CA GLU A 198 -16.81 10.19 -5.57
C GLU A 198 -17.01 10.51 -7.05
N ALA A 199 -16.08 10.09 -7.92
CA ALA A 199 -16.19 10.32 -9.35
C ALA A 199 -17.47 9.73 -9.95
N LYS A 200 -17.80 8.48 -9.60
CA LYS A 200 -19.04 7.80 -10.05
C LYS A 200 -20.30 8.51 -9.55
N PHE A 201 -20.28 9.01 -8.31
CA PHE A 201 -21.41 9.71 -7.73
C PHE A 201 -21.64 11.06 -8.40
N GLN A 202 -20.57 11.82 -8.67
CA GLN A 202 -20.68 13.09 -9.38
C GLN A 202 -21.17 12.91 -10.83
N GLU A 203 -20.76 11.83 -11.50
CA GLU A 203 -21.19 11.53 -12.87
C GLU A 203 -22.68 11.15 -12.95
N ALA A 204 -23.18 10.35 -12.00
CA ALA A 204 -24.52 9.79 -12.06
C ALA A 204 -25.22 9.76 -10.69
N ARG A 205 -25.34 10.92 -10.04
CA ARG A 205 -25.89 11.04 -8.67
C ARG A 205 -27.23 10.33 -8.48
N SER A 206 -28.19 10.58 -9.36
CA SER A 206 -29.55 10.00 -9.29
C SER A 206 -29.56 8.46 -9.30
N LYS A 207 -28.54 7.82 -9.89
CA LYS A 207 -28.39 6.35 -9.91
C LYS A 207 -28.20 5.77 -8.51
N TYR A 208 -27.55 6.50 -7.60
CA TYR A 208 -27.16 5.99 -6.28
C TYR A 208 -28.05 6.51 -5.15
N GLU A 209 -28.70 7.67 -5.29
CA GLU A 209 -29.42 8.32 -4.19
C GLU A 209 -30.46 7.43 -3.48
N ALA A 210 -31.27 6.69 -4.23
CA ALA A 210 -32.29 5.82 -3.65
C ALA A 210 -31.66 4.72 -2.78
N ALA A 211 -30.60 4.08 -3.29
CA ALA A 211 -29.87 3.04 -2.56
C ALA A 211 -29.16 3.60 -1.32
N ILE A 212 -28.58 4.80 -1.42
CA ILE A 212 -27.91 5.47 -0.28
C ILE A 212 -28.92 5.81 0.82
N LYS A 213 -30.06 6.42 0.47
CA LYS A 213 -31.10 6.79 1.44
C LYS A 213 -31.70 5.56 2.14
N ALA A 214 -31.88 4.46 1.40
CA ALA A 214 -32.33 3.19 1.96
C ALA A 214 -31.22 2.42 2.71
N LYS A 215 -29.97 2.91 2.69
CA LYS A 215 -28.76 2.24 3.18
C LYS A 215 -28.62 0.80 2.60
N ASP A 216 -29.04 0.62 1.34
CA ASP A 216 -29.01 -0.67 0.64
C ASP A 216 -27.62 -0.97 0.08
N ARG A 217 -26.83 -1.67 0.89
CA ARG A 217 -25.46 -2.08 0.55
C ARG A 217 -25.40 -3.00 -0.67
N LYS A 218 -26.39 -3.88 -0.82
CA LYS A 218 -26.39 -4.90 -1.87
C LYS A 218 -26.63 -4.22 -3.22
N LEU A 219 -27.64 -3.35 -3.28
CA LEU A 219 -27.93 -2.57 -4.48
C LEU A 219 -26.75 -1.65 -4.86
N LEU A 220 -26.10 -0.99 -3.88
CA LEU A 220 -24.89 -0.20 -4.16
C LEU A 220 -23.78 -1.05 -4.77
N LEU A 221 -23.51 -2.24 -4.22
CA LEU A 221 -22.50 -3.14 -4.75
C LEU A 221 -22.82 -3.59 -6.18
N GLU A 222 -24.08 -3.90 -6.48
CA GLU A 222 -24.55 -4.24 -7.83
C GLU A 222 -24.35 -3.08 -8.81
N LEU A 223 -24.74 -1.86 -8.42
CA LEU A 223 -24.61 -0.65 -9.24
C LEU A 223 -23.15 -0.26 -9.53
N LEU A 224 -22.23 -0.59 -8.61
CA LEU A 224 -20.80 -0.31 -8.70
C LEU A 224 -20.02 -1.34 -9.51
N THR A 225 -20.56 -2.54 -9.66
CA THR A 225 -19.87 -3.67 -10.30
C THR A 225 -19.91 -3.54 -11.81
N ASP A 226 -18.74 -3.46 -12.43
CA ASP A 226 -18.56 -3.53 -13.87
C ASP A 226 -17.64 -4.71 -14.19
N LYS A 227 -18.26 -5.83 -14.57
CA LYS A 227 -17.54 -7.08 -14.86
C LYS A 227 -16.57 -6.94 -16.03
N THR A 228 -16.87 -6.06 -16.98
CA THR A 228 -16.00 -5.83 -18.15
C THR A 228 -14.72 -5.12 -17.71
N VAL A 229 -14.85 -4.08 -16.88
CA VAL A 229 -13.69 -3.37 -16.32
C VAL A 229 -12.87 -4.30 -15.42
N GLU A 230 -13.50 -5.10 -14.58
CA GLU A 230 -12.81 -6.07 -13.70
C GLU A 230 -12.00 -7.10 -14.51
N ALA A 231 -12.57 -7.63 -15.60
CA ALA A 231 -11.87 -8.54 -16.50
C ALA A 231 -10.66 -7.88 -17.19
N ILE A 232 -10.79 -6.61 -17.60
CA ILE A 232 -9.69 -5.83 -18.18
C ILE A 232 -8.58 -5.61 -17.15
N VAL A 233 -8.92 -5.25 -15.91
CA VAL A 233 -7.95 -5.07 -14.82
C VAL A 233 -7.21 -6.37 -14.57
N LYS A 234 -7.92 -7.49 -14.39
CA LYS A 234 -7.32 -8.82 -14.20
C LYS A 234 -6.34 -9.15 -15.33
N LYS A 235 -6.76 -8.97 -16.58
CA LYS A 235 -5.91 -9.27 -17.74
C LYS A 235 -4.67 -8.38 -17.80
N ARG A 236 -4.83 -7.07 -17.53
CA ARG A 236 -3.72 -6.11 -17.51
C ARG A 236 -2.72 -6.43 -16.42
N VAL A 237 -3.19 -6.74 -15.20
CA VAL A 237 -2.34 -7.16 -14.08
C VAL A 237 -1.56 -8.42 -14.42
N GLU A 238 -2.21 -9.42 -15.03
CA GLU A 238 -1.53 -10.65 -15.47
C GLU A 238 -0.40 -10.34 -16.48
N LEU A 239 -0.66 -9.49 -17.47
CA LEU A 239 0.33 -9.09 -18.47
C LEU A 239 1.49 -8.30 -17.87
N LYS A 240 1.20 -7.38 -16.94
CA LYS A 240 2.23 -6.61 -16.22
C LYS A 240 3.08 -7.51 -15.32
N ALA A 241 2.46 -8.42 -14.57
CA ALA A 241 3.16 -9.41 -13.77
C ALA A 241 4.04 -10.31 -14.64
N LYS A 242 3.58 -10.69 -15.84
CA LYS A 242 4.40 -11.39 -16.84
C LYS A 242 5.56 -10.52 -17.32
N ALA A 243 5.37 -9.23 -17.56
CA ALA A 243 6.45 -8.36 -18.03
C ALA A 243 7.51 -8.11 -16.95
N PHE A 244 7.08 -7.78 -15.73
CA PHE A 244 7.98 -7.37 -14.64
C PHE A 244 8.61 -8.54 -13.88
N GLY A 245 7.92 -9.69 -13.82
CA GLY A 245 8.35 -10.86 -13.06
C GLY A 245 9.23 -11.84 -13.84
N GLN A 246 9.55 -11.55 -15.11
CA GLN A 246 10.40 -12.38 -15.96
C GLN A 246 11.82 -12.47 -15.42
N VAL A 247 12.29 -13.70 -15.18
CA VAL A 247 13.70 -13.99 -14.95
C VAL A 247 14.28 -14.48 -16.27
N VAL A 248 15.03 -13.60 -16.93
CA VAL A 248 15.75 -13.89 -18.17
C VAL A 248 17.07 -14.57 -17.83
N GLN A 249 17.24 -15.80 -18.29
CA GLN A 249 18.50 -16.52 -18.20
C GLN A 249 19.12 -16.63 -19.59
N ILE A 250 20.41 -16.32 -19.66
CA ILE A 250 21.22 -16.48 -20.86
C ILE A 250 22.17 -17.64 -20.57
N ASP A 251 22.16 -18.65 -21.42
CA ASP A 251 23.08 -19.79 -21.29
C ASP A 251 24.50 -19.41 -21.75
N GLU A 252 25.47 -20.30 -21.51
CA GLU A 252 26.86 -20.10 -21.92
C GLU A 252 27.04 -19.99 -23.44
N ALA A 253 26.06 -20.44 -24.22
CA ALA A 253 26.01 -20.33 -25.68
C ALA A 253 25.26 -19.07 -26.16
N TYR A 254 24.97 -18.12 -25.26
CA TYR A 254 24.25 -16.88 -25.53
C TYR A 254 22.81 -17.06 -26.03
N ASN A 255 22.19 -18.22 -25.80
CA ASN A 255 20.77 -18.41 -26.10
C ASN A 255 19.90 -17.91 -24.95
N VAL A 256 18.76 -17.31 -25.30
CA VAL A 256 17.75 -16.89 -24.34
C VAL A 256 16.87 -18.09 -24.00
N ALA A 257 16.94 -18.55 -22.75
CA ALA A 257 16.07 -19.61 -22.26
C ALA A 257 14.62 -19.14 -22.14
N ASN A 258 13.68 -20.10 -22.07
CA ASN A 258 12.28 -19.77 -21.81
C ASN A 258 12.16 -18.99 -20.49
N PRO A 259 11.35 -17.91 -20.45
CA PRO A 259 11.22 -17.09 -19.26
C PRO A 259 10.65 -17.91 -18.10
N THR A 260 11.31 -17.80 -16.95
CA THR A 260 10.77 -18.29 -15.67
C THR A 260 10.25 -17.12 -14.85
N TYR A 261 9.42 -17.41 -13.86
CA TYR A 261 8.78 -16.38 -13.03
C TYR A 261 9.01 -16.67 -11.54
N LYS A 262 9.40 -15.65 -10.77
CA LYS A 262 9.56 -15.78 -9.30
C LYS A 262 8.22 -16.00 -8.60
N ILE A 263 7.17 -15.34 -9.08
CA ILE A 263 5.78 -15.52 -8.65
C ILE A 263 4.98 -15.89 -9.88
N ASN A 264 4.05 -16.85 -9.77
CA ASN A 264 3.12 -17.15 -10.85
C ASN A 264 2.32 -15.88 -11.23
N PRO A 265 2.43 -15.35 -12.46
CA PRO A 265 1.71 -14.13 -12.84
C PRO A 265 0.18 -14.24 -12.69
N SER A 266 -0.37 -15.44 -12.87
CA SER A 266 -1.80 -15.71 -12.66
C SER A 266 -2.21 -15.62 -11.19
N PHE A 267 -1.30 -15.91 -10.25
CA PHE A 267 -1.56 -15.71 -8.83
C PHE A 267 -1.81 -14.22 -8.53
N ILE A 268 -0.96 -13.31 -9.03
CA ILE A 268 -1.14 -11.86 -8.81
C ILE A 268 -2.45 -11.38 -9.45
N ALA A 269 -2.80 -11.88 -10.63
CA ALA A 269 -4.06 -11.55 -11.28
C ALA A 269 -5.28 -12.01 -10.46
N ASN A 270 -5.24 -13.22 -9.91
CA ASN A 270 -6.30 -13.75 -9.04
C ASN A 270 -6.36 -12.99 -7.71
N LEU A 271 -5.22 -12.62 -7.11
CA LEU A 271 -5.17 -11.75 -5.94
C LEU A 271 -5.90 -10.42 -6.18
N PHE A 272 -5.75 -9.82 -7.37
CA PHE A 272 -6.48 -8.60 -7.72
C PHE A 272 -7.99 -8.84 -7.83
N GLU A 273 -8.40 -9.92 -8.48
CA GLU A 273 -9.80 -10.27 -8.70
C GLU A 273 -10.54 -10.66 -7.43
N GLU A 274 -9.94 -11.53 -6.63
CA GLU A 274 -10.60 -12.17 -5.48
C GLU A 274 -10.46 -11.35 -4.20
N TRP A 275 -9.50 -10.41 -4.14
CA TRP A 275 -9.20 -9.70 -2.92
C TRP A 275 -9.07 -8.17 -3.07
N VAL A 276 -8.16 -7.66 -3.93
CA VAL A 276 -7.94 -6.20 -4.05
C VAL A 276 -9.19 -5.48 -4.55
N MET A 277 -9.81 -5.95 -5.64
CA MET A 277 -11.00 -5.32 -6.22
C MET A 277 -12.24 -5.43 -5.30
N PRO A 278 -12.53 -6.58 -4.67
CA PRO A 278 -13.59 -6.70 -3.67
C PRO A 278 -13.44 -5.73 -2.49
N LEU A 279 -12.26 -5.62 -1.89
CA LEU A 279 -12.02 -4.64 -0.81
C LEU A 279 -12.15 -3.20 -1.30
N THR A 280 -11.71 -2.91 -2.54
CA THR A 280 -11.91 -1.58 -3.14
C THR A 280 -13.40 -1.27 -3.31
N LYS A 281 -14.23 -2.26 -3.66
CA LYS A 281 -15.69 -2.11 -3.76
C LYS A 281 -16.33 -1.93 -2.38
N GLU A 282 -15.85 -2.62 -1.36
CA GLU A 282 -16.28 -2.41 0.03
C GLU A 282 -16.05 -0.96 0.47
N VAL A 283 -14.87 -0.40 0.20
CA VAL A 283 -14.59 1.03 0.47
C VAL A 283 -15.53 1.95 -0.31
N GLN A 284 -15.78 1.67 -1.60
CA GLN A 284 -16.74 2.47 -2.40
C GLN A 284 -18.14 2.46 -1.77
N VAL A 285 -18.62 1.29 -1.31
CA VAL A 285 -19.93 1.17 -0.64
C VAL A 285 -19.95 1.94 0.68
N GLU A 286 -18.94 1.76 1.53
CA GLU A 286 -18.84 2.51 2.80
C GLU A 286 -18.85 4.02 2.58
N TYR A 287 -18.16 4.49 1.52
CA TYR A 287 -18.11 5.89 1.16
C TYR A 287 -19.49 6.41 0.72
N LEU A 288 -20.12 5.74 -0.25
CA LEU A 288 -21.43 6.15 -0.77
C LEU A 288 -22.53 6.12 0.29
N LEU A 289 -22.48 5.17 1.22
CA LEU A 289 -23.47 5.11 2.30
C LEU A 289 -23.48 6.37 3.16
N ARG A 290 -22.37 7.11 3.26
CA ARG A 290 -22.21 8.28 4.12
C ARG A 290 -22.05 9.60 3.35
N ILE A 291 -22.21 9.57 2.02
CA ILE A 291 -21.97 10.75 1.17
C ILE A 291 -23.12 11.78 1.21
N LEU A 292 -24.29 11.37 1.72
CA LEU A 292 -25.47 12.22 1.92
C LEU A 292 -25.71 12.58 3.38
N ASP A 293 -24.80 12.15 4.27
CA ASP A 293 -24.87 12.45 5.71
C ASP A 293 -24.44 13.89 5.99
#